data_AF-A0AAV7UK69-F1
#
_entry.id   AF-A0AAV7UK69-F1
#
_cell.length_a   1.000
_cell.length_b   1.000
_cell.length_c   1.000
_cell.angle_alpha   90.00
_cell.angle_beta   90.00
_cell.angle_gamma   90.00
#
_symmetry.space_group_name_H-M   'P 1'
#
loop_
_entity.id
_entity.type
_entity.pdbx_description
1 polymer ?
#
loop_
_entity_poly.entity_id
_entity_poly.type
_entity_poly.pdbx_seq_one_letter_code
_entity_poly.pdbx_strand_id
1 'polypeptide(L)'
;MVVEVEDFEDILSQFERVFESSLGEAKEYMHNIKLKKGTKQVNHVVKKGPLAVRAKMKEMLQQMIEDKVIKLVEAMEWLSPVVVMRNLMDRSGSVSTYTASMRTLS
;
A
#
# COMPACT_ATOMS: atom_id res chain seq x y z
N MET A 1 -18.60 -24.17 15.16
CA MET A 1 -17.35 -24.47 15.88
C MET A 1 -17.33 -23.51 17.07
N VAL A 2 -17.66 -24.01 18.26
CA VAL A 2 -17.67 -23.19 19.48
C VAL A 2 -16.25 -23.25 20.02
N VAL A 3 -15.59 -22.10 20.09
CA VAL A 3 -14.25 -21.99 20.69
C VAL A 3 -14.49 -21.50 22.11
N GLU A 4 -14.38 -22.40 23.08
CA GLU A 4 -14.22 -22.02 24.48
C GLU A 4 -12.78 -21.53 24.63
N VAL A 5 -12.62 -20.29 25.07
CA VAL A 5 -11.32 -19.63 25.21
C VAL A 5 -11.16 -19.30 26.68
N GLU A 6 -10.20 -19.94 27.36
CA GLU A 6 -10.01 -19.74 28.80
C GLU A 6 -8.78 -18.90 29.19
N ASP A 7 -7.84 -18.57 28.28
CA ASP A 7 -6.76 -17.61 28.59
C ASP A 7 -6.23 -16.82 27.37
N PHE A 8 -5.66 -15.64 27.60
CA PHE A 8 -5.10 -14.74 26.58
C PHE A 8 -3.89 -15.36 25.86
N GLU A 9 -3.10 -16.14 26.59
CA GLU A 9 -1.92 -16.83 26.05
C GLU A 9 -2.30 -17.88 24.99
N ASP A 10 -3.44 -18.54 25.17
CA ASP A 10 -3.98 -19.50 24.21
C ASP A 10 -4.39 -18.82 22.90
N ILE A 11 -4.97 -17.61 22.98
CA ILE A 11 -5.34 -16.82 21.80
C ILE A 11 -4.08 -16.43 21.01
N LEU A 12 -3.04 -15.96 21.72
CA LEU A 12 -1.78 -15.58 21.08
C LEU A 12 -1.13 -16.77 20.37
N SER A 13 -1.12 -17.95 21.00
CA SER A 13 -0.56 -19.15 20.40
C SER A 13 -1.37 -19.64 19.20
N GLN A 14 -2.70 -19.62 19.27
CA GLN A 14 -3.57 -20.11 18.19
C GLN A 14 -3.58 -19.19 16.96
N PHE A 15 -3.43 -17.88 17.17
CA PHE A 15 -3.52 -16.85 16.13
C PHE A 15 -2.23 -16.05 15.96
N GLU A 16 -1.06 -16.66 16.22
CA GLU A 16 0.25 -16.02 16.15
C GLU A 16 0.43 -15.18 14.88
N ARG A 17 0.04 -15.74 13.73
CA ARG A 17 0.11 -15.11 12.41
C ARG A 17 -0.63 -13.78 12.29
N VAL A 18 -1.67 -13.56 13.09
CA VAL A 18 -2.46 -12.31 13.09
C VAL A 18 -1.71 -11.18 13.82
N PHE A 19 -0.85 -11.55 14.77
CA PHE A 19 -0.09 -10.62 15.60
C PHE A 19 1.35 -10.43 15.13
N GLU A 20 1.74 -11.06 14.02
CA GLU A 20 3.03 -10.80 13.39
C GLU A 20 3.12 -9.33 12.93
N SER A 21 4.31 -8.74 13.06
CA SER A 21 4.61 -7.39 12.55
C SER A 21 4.68 -7.32 11.02
N SER A 22 4.47 -8.44 10.33
CA SER A 22 4.53 -8.57 8.87
C SER A 22 3.21 -8.15 8.22
N LEU A 23 3.26 -7.80 6.93
CA LEU A 23 2.04 -7.55 6.16
C LEU A 23 1.35 -8.87 5.81
N GLY A 24 0.08 -8.99 6.18
CA GLY A 24 -0.77 -10.11 5.79
C GLY A 24 -1.26 -10.01 4.34
N GLU A 25 -1.56 -11.17 3.73
CA GLU A 25 -2.11 -11.27 2.37
C GLU A 25 -3.49 -11.95 2.40
N ALA A 26 -4.50 -11.31 1.81
CA ALA A 26 -5.81 -11.91 1.59
C ALA A 26 -5.75 -12.80 0.33
N LYS A 27 -5.54 -14.10 0.54
CA LYS A 27 -5.48 -15.08 -0.56
C LYS A 27 -6.80 -15.12 -1.32
N GLU A 28 -6.70 -15.29 -2.64
CA GLU A 28 -7.85 -15.44 -3.56
C GLU A 28 -8.76 -14.21 -3.68
N TYR A 29 -8.38 -13.09 -3.06
CA TYR A 29 -9.10 -11.84 -3.17
C TYR A 29 -8.40 -10.90 -4.15
N MET A 30 -9.08 -10.58 -5.26
CA MET A 30 -8.61 -9.59 -6.23
C MET A 30 -9.58 -8.42 -6.28
N HIS A 31 -9.09 -7.23 -5.92
CA HIS A 31 -9.90 -6.01 -6.01
C HIS A 31 -10.12 -5.62 -7.48
N ASN A 32 -11.38 -5.54 -7.89
CA ASN A 32 -11.75 -5.13 -9.25
C ASN A 32 -12.28 -3.69 -9.25
N ILE A 33 -11.57 -2.80 -9.93
CA ILE A 33 -11.91 -1.38 -10.03
C ILE A 33 -12.85 -1.17 -11.22
N LYS A 34 -14.11 -0.80 -10.95
CA LYS A 34 -15.09 -0.47 -11.99
C LYS A 34 -14.97 0.99 -12.41
N LEU A 35 -14.64 1.23 -13.68
CA LEU A 35 -14.62 2.57 -14.27
C LEU A 35 -16.04 3.04 -14.60
N LYS A 36 -16.31 4.33 -14.40
CA LYS A 36 -17.57 4.95 -14.85
C LYS A 36 -17.58 5.04 -16.38
N LYS A 37 -18.76 4.94 -17.00
CA LYS A 37 -18.90 5.06 -18.47
C LYS A 37 -18.35 6.41 -18.94
N GLY A 38 -17.49 6.38 -19.96
CA GLY A 38 -16.85 7.58 -20.51
C GLY A 38 -15.66 8.13 -19.72
N THR A 39 -15.16 7.40 -18.71
CA THR A 39 -13.95 7.80 -17.97
C THR A 39 -12.76 7.81 -18.93
N LYS A 40 -12.07 8.96 -19.00
CA LYS A 40 -10.83 9.11 -19.74
C LYS A 40 -9.63 8.89 -18.83
N GLN A 41 -8.57 8.33 -19.39
CA GLN A 41 -7.26 8.26 -18.75
C GLN A 41 -6.75 9.65 -18.42
N VAL A 42 -6.17 9.80 -17.22
CA VAL A 42 -5.61 11.06 -16.77
C VAL A 42 -4.13 10.87 -16.46
N ASN A 43 -3.31 11.69 -17.13
CA ASN A 43 -1.89 11.80 -16.87
C ASN A 43 -1.61 13.14 -16.19
N HIS A 44 -1.46 13.09 -14.87
CA HIS A 44 -1.08 14.25 -14.11
C HIS A 44 0.43 14.51 -14.23
N VAL A 45 0.79 15.77 -14.43
CA VAL A 45 2.19 16.19 -14.43
C VAL A 45 2.79 15.95 -13.04
N VAL A 46 3.90 15.21 -12.99
CA VAL A 46 4.61 14.91 -11.74
C VAL A 46 5.27 16.19 -11.22
N LYS A 47 4.92 16.58 -9.98
CA LYS A 47 5.57 17.71 -9.30
C LYS A 47 6.87 17.25 -8.64
N LYS A 48 7.87 18.12 -8.63
CA LYS A 48 9.11 17.87 -7.87
C LYS A 48 8.79 17.93 -6.37
N GLY A 49 9.04 16.83 -5.67
CA GLY A 49 8.95 16.78 -4.22
C GLY A 49 10.13 17.49 -3.53
N PRO A 50 10.01 17.83 -2.23
CA PRO A 50 11.11 18.42 -1.48
C PRO A 50 12.33 17.48 -1.43
N LEU A 51 13.53 18.03 -1.59
CA LEU A 51 14.77 17.23 -1.59
C LEU A 51 14.99 16.48 -0.28
N ALA A 52 14.63 17.12 0.85
CA ALA A 52 14.80 16.56 2.19
C ALA A 52 14.06 15.23 2.41
N VAL A 53 12.97 14.96 1.68
CA VAL A 53 12.18 13.72 1.83
C VAL A 53 12.48 12.67 0.76
N ARG A 54 13.32 13.00 -0.23
CA ARG A 54 13.55 12.14 -1.39
C ARG A 54 14.22 10.81 -1.03
N ALA A 55 15.20 10.83 -0.13
CA ALA A 55 15.89 9.62 0.32
C ALA A 55 14.93 8.67 1.03
N LYS A 56 14.19 9.19 2.02
CA LYS A 56 13.19 8.44 2.77
C LYS A 56 12.06 7.89 1.88
N MET A 57 11.58 8.68 0.93
CA MET A 57 10.57 8.23 -0.04
C MET A 57 11.09 7.06 -0.88
N LYS A 58 12.36 7.09 -1.30
CA LYS A 58 12.96 5.99 -2.07
C LYS A 58 13.05 4.70 -1.23
N GLU A 59 13.45 4.82 0.03
CA GLU A 59 13.52 3.70 0.98
C GLU A 59 12.13 3.07 1.19
N MET A 60 11.10 3.88 1.44
CA MET A 60 9.73 3.37 1.61
C MET A 60 9.18 2.69 0.35
N LEU A 61 9.43 3.27 -0.83
CA LEU A 61 9.03 2.62 -2.09
C LEU A 61 9.77 1.30 -2.32
N GLN A 62 11.05 1.23 -1.95
CA GLN A 62 11.84 0.02 -2.04
C GLN A 62 11.29 -1.07 -1.10
N GLN A 63 10.98 -0.71 0.16
CA GLN A 63 10.34 -1.62 1.11
C GLN A 63 9.00 -2.14 0.57
N MET A 64 8.16 -1.28 -0.01
CA MET A 64 6.88 -1.69 -0.61
C MET A 64 7.04 -2.64 -1.81
N ILE A 65 8.15 -2.56 -2.54
CA ILE A 65 8.47 -3.51 -3.62
C ILE A 65 8.88 -4.86 -3.03
N GLU A 66 9.71 -4.85 -1.98
CA GLU A 66 10.17 -6.04 -1.27
C GLU A 66 9.01 -6.78 -0.60
N ASP A 67 8.09 -6.04 0.01
CA ASP A 67 6.84 -6.52 0.61
C ASP A 67 5.79 -6.93 -0.45
N LYS A 68 6.11 -6.79 -1.74
CA LYS A 68 5.25 -7.12 -2.90
C LYS A 68 3.92 -6.35 -2.93
N VAL A 69 3.85 -5.20 -2.27
CA VAL A 69 2.68 -4.30 -2.29
C VAL A 69 2.58 -3.57 -3.63
N ILE A 70 3.72 -3.15 -4.18
CA ILE A 70 3.80 -2.49 -5.49
C ILE A 70 4.83 -3.14 -6.40
N LYS A 71 4.74 -2.88 -7.70
CA LYS A 71 5.73 -3.32 -8.69
C LYS A 71 6.08 -2.20 -9.65
N LEU A 72 7.29 -2.26 -10.18
CA LEU A 72 7.71 -1.40 -11.29
C LEU A 72 6.95 -1.80 -12.56
N VAL A 73 6.49 -0.79 -13.30
CA VAL A 73 5.80 -0.94 -14.59
C VAL A 73 6.44 0.03 -15.58
N GLU A 74 6.83 -0.45 -16.76
CA GLU A 74 7.59 0.32 -17.75
C GLU A 74 6.77 1.43 -18.42
N ALA A 75 5.48 1.18 -18.65
CA ALA A 75 4.58 2.12 -19.31
C ALA A 75 3.20 2.07 -18.67
N MET A 76 2.61 3.25 -18.43
CA MET A 76 1.30 3.36 -17.81
C MET A 76 0.54 4.58 -18.36
N GLU A 77 -0.73 4.36 -18.71
CA GLU A 77 -1.62 5.40 -19.25
C GLU A 77 -2.29 6.26 -18.16
N TRP A 78 -2.19 5.82 -16.91
CA TRP A 78 -2.70 6.50 -15.73
C TRP A 78 -1.54 6.91 -14.84
N LEU A 79 -1.32 8.22 -14.70
CA LEU A 79 -0.27 8.76 -13.86
C LEU A 79 -0.85 9.71 -12.82
N SER A 80 -0.65 9.39 -11.55
CA SER A 80 -0.99 10.24 -10.42
C SER A 80 0.28 10.60 -9.64
N PRO A 81 0.47 11.88 -9.26
CA PRO A 81 1.59 12.27 -8.44
C PRO A 81 1.48 11.66 -7.05
N VAL A 82 2.59 11.16 -6.53
CA VAL A 82 2.71 10.78 -5.12
C VAL A 82 3.09 12.02 -4.32
N VAL A 83 2.34 12.29 -3.24
CA VAL A 83 2.59 13.42 -2.35
C VAL A 83 3.07 12.90 -1.01
N VAL A 84 4.10 13.54 -0.46
CA VAL A 84 4.63 13.20 0.85
C VAL A 84 3.92 14.02 1.92
N MET A 85 3.25 13.34 2.84
CA MET A 85 2.65 13.94 4.02
C MET A 85 3.42 13.52 5.27
N ARG A 86 3.53 14.41 6.24
CA ARG A 86 4.03 14.06 7.58
C ARG A 86 2.86 13.52 8.39
N ASN A 87 2.95 12.28 8.85
CA ASN A 87 2.04 11.77 9.86
C ASN A 87 2.25 12.56 11.17
N LEU A 88 1.20 13.21 11.68
CA LEU A 88 1.26 14.04 12.89
C LEU A 88 1.35 13.22 14.18
N MET A 89 0.91 11.95 14.17
CA MET A 89 0.99 11.05 15.32
C MET A 89 2.33 10.32 15.40
N ASP A 90 3.04 10.25 14.28
CA ASP A 90 4.35 9.62 14.19
C ASP A 90 5.43 10.70 14.12
N ARG A 91 6.13 10.92 15.24
CA ARG A 91 7.27 11.85 15.32
C ARG A 91 8.40 11.49 14.36
N SER A 92 8.40 10.28 13.79
CA SER A 92 9.39 9.82 12.82
C SER A 92 9.03 10.13 11.35
N GLY A 93 7.82 10.60 11.06
CA GLY A 93 7.42 11.15 9.76
C GLY A 93 7.13 10.10 8.69
N SER A 94 6.26 9.14 8.95
CA SER A 94 5.72 8.23 7.93
C SER A 94 5.03 8.98 6.78
N VAL A 95 5.26 8.51 5.55
CA VAL A 95 4.73 9.05 4.29
C VAL A 95 3.53 8.22 3.84
N SER A 96 2.33 8.79 3.87
CA SER A 96 1.17 8.15 3.21
C SER A 96 1.27 8.38 1.70
N THR A 97 1.50 7.32 0.93
CA THR A 97 1.50 7.37 -0.54
C THR A 97 0.16 6.88 -1.08
N TYR A 98 -0.55 7.74 -1.81
CA TYR A 98 -1.65 7.30 -2.67
C TYR A 98 -1.06 7.00 -4.06
N THR A 99 -0.64 5.76 -4.29
CA THR A 99 -0.26 5.29 -5.63
C THR A 99 -1.36 4.36 -6.14
N ALA A 100 -2.31 4.90 -6.89
CA ALA A 100 -3.25 4.06 -7.64
C ALA A 100 -2.59 3.65 -8.97
N SER A 101 -2.06 2.44 -9.05
CA SER A 101 -1.59 1.84 -10.31
C SER A 101 -2.64 0.83 -10.81
N MET A 102 -3.40 1.19 -11.84
CA MET A 102 -4.37 0.35 -12.55
C MET A 102 -3.78 -0.24 -13.85
N ARG A 103 -3.74 -1.57 -13.96
CA ARG A 103 -3.59 -2.25 -15.24
C ARG A 103 -4.98 -2.77 -15.65
N THR A 104 -5.51 -2.28 -16.76
CA THR A 104 -6.75 -2.85 -17.34
C THR A 104 -6.39 -4.13 -18.08
N LEU A 105 -7.09 -5.23 -17.77
CA LEU A 105 -7.12 -6.40 -18.64
C LEU A 105 -8.08 -6.08 -19.79
N SER A 106 -7.53 -6.02 -21.01
CA SER A 106 -8.29 -6.03 -22.26
C SER A 106 -8.74 -7.45 -22.60
#